data_AF-A0A924M5N4-F1
#
_entry.id   AF-A0A924M5N4-F1
#
_cell.length_a   1.000
_cell.length_b   1.000
_cell.length_c   1.000
_cell.angle_alpha   90.00
_cell.angle_beta   90.00
_cell.angle_gamma   90.00
#
_symmetry.space_group_name_H-M   'P 1'
#
loop_
_entity.id
_entity.type
_entity.pdbx_description
1 polymer ?
#
loop_
_entity_poly.entity_id
_entity_poly.type
_entity_poly.pdbx_seq_one_letter_code
_entity_poly.pdbx_strand_id
1 'polypeptide(L)'
;MPAASGLDVNLRATGSFGNAWLGWYGSASQDIKQVRAGWDSSYKLGPVRFIPSLQIASGGFVGGSAMVETGDTWFAGVGAGRTNLRNYANLNFDPNDAWMLSGGYRWADNQSLALQVVRDNRLNPNQQNVHLVYRTPVNGSDRLTLDLLQKKGLVGGVPISRFGLSVGYDWPSYFVRVAWDPQVNFTAQDMLRLSVGTRF
;
A
#
# COMPACT_ATOMS: atom_id res chain seq x y z
N MET A 1 20.60 15.16 1.63
CA MET A 1 19.83 15.25 2.88
C MET A 1 20.40 14.24 3.86
N PRO A 2 20.48 14.54 5.17
CA PRO A 2 20.93 13.58 6.16
C PRO A 2 19.97 12.38 6.26
N ALA A 3 20.48 11.27 6.79
CA ALA A 3 19.66 10.10 7.09
C ALA A 3 18.55 10.49 8.09
N ALA A 4 17.33 10.02 7.81
CA ALA A 4 16.15 10.28 8.62
C ALA A 4 15.60 8.94 9.14
N SER A 5 15.00 8.97 10.32
CA SER A 5 14.31 7.81 10.89
C SER A 5 12.90 8.19 11.30
N GLY A 6 11.99 7.22 11.24
CA GLY A 6 10.61 7.39 11.67
C GLY A 6 10.09 6.11 12.29
N LEU A 7 9.16 6.26 13.22
CA LEU A 7 8.43 5.17 13.86
C LEU A 7 6.97 5.25 13.46
N ASP A 8 6.42 4.11 13.04
CA ASP A 8 5.01 3.96 12.75
C ASP A 8 4.43 2.85 13.63
N VAL A 9 3.35 3.17 14.35
CA VAL A 9 2.63 2.23 15.22
C VAL A 9 1.19 2.18 14.74
N ASN A 10 0.64 0.98 14.54
CA ASN A 10 -0.74 0.80 14.08
C ASN A 10 -1.45 -0.25 14.93
N LEU A 11 -2.70 0.04 15.28
CA LEU A 11 -3.68 -0.90 15.79
C LEU A 11 -4.72 -1.16 14.70
N ARG A 12 -5.08 -2.42 14.47
CA ARG A 12 -6.05 -2.82 13.45
C ARG A 12 -7.12 -3.71 14.04
N ALA A 13 -8.34 -3.56 13.56
CA ALA A 13 -9.48 -4.40 13.91
C ALA A 13 -10.20 -4.84 12.63
N THR A 14 -10.52 -6.12 12.56
CA THR A 14 -11.27 -6.73 11.44
C THR A 14 -12.54 -7.36 11.99
N GLY A 15 -13.67 -7.11 11.34
CA GLY A 15 -14.96 -7.68 11.73
C GLY A 15 -16.01 -7.55 10.64
N SER A 16 -17.29 -7.69 11.00
CA SER A 16 -18.41 -7.52 10.06
C SER A 16 -18.49 -6.11 9.46
N PHE A 17 -17.89 -5.13 10.12
CA PHE A 17 -17.78 -3.75 9.63
C PHE A 17 -16.66 -3.55 8.59
N GLY A 18 -15.85 -4.56 8.29
CA GLY A 18 -14.65 -4.45 7.44
C GLY A 18 -13.37 -4.39 8.27
N ASN A 19 -12.36 -3.68 7.76
CA ASN A 19 -11.07 -3.47 8.40
C ASN A 19 -10.93 -2.01 8.79
N ALA A 20 -10.73 -1.73 10.07
CA ALA A 20 -10.42 -0.40 10.58
C ALA A 20 -9.02 -0.38 11.19
N TRP A 21 -8.37 0.76 11.15
CA TRP A 21 -7.09 0.95 11.80
C TRP A 21 -6.91 2.37 12.33
N LEU A 22 -6.14 2.46 13.40
CA LEU A 22 -5.65 3.70 14.01
C LEU A 22 -4.13 3.60 14.10
N GLY A 23 -3.44 4.66 13.70
CA GLY A 23 -2.00 4.69 13.70
C GLY A 23 -1.43 6.03 14.14
N TRP A 24 -0.18 5.97 14.60
CA TRP A 24 0.63 7.14 14.90
C TRP A 24 1.96 7.00 14.18
N TYR A 25 2.34 8.07 13.48
CA TYR A 25 3.64 8.20 12.84
C TYR A 25 4.41 9.37 13.45
N GLY A 26 5.70 9.16 13.72
CA GLY A 26 6.61 10.19 14.18
C GLY A 26 7.99 10.08 13.55
N SER A 27 8.55 11.21 13.11
CA SER A 27 9.95 11.34 12.71
C SER A 27 10.53 12.62 13.29
N ALA A 28 11.50 12.50 14.19
CA ALA A 28 12.18 13.65 14.77
C ALA A 28 13.04 14.39 13.73
N SER A 29 13.70 13.64 12.84
CA SER A 29 14.54 14.20 11.77
C SER A 29 13.75 14.96 10.70
N GLN A 30 12.46 14.67 10.55
CA GLN A 30 11.59 15.33 9.58
C GLN A 30 10.61 16.32 10.23
N ASP A 31 10.64 16.43 11.57
CA ASP A 31 9.67 17.18 12.38
C ASP A 31 8.20 16.86 12.04
N ILE A 32 7.90 15.55 11.88
CA ILE A 32 6.56 15.06 11.58
C ILE A 32 6.02 14.28 12.77
N LYS A 33 4.80 14.62 13.19
CA LYS A 33 3.98 13.81 14.12
C LYS A 33 2.56 13.78 13.59
N GLN A 34 2.01 12.59 13.35
CA GLN A 34 0.70 12.46 12.75
C GLN A 34 -0.08 11.27 13.30
N VAL A 35 -1.29 11.54 13.81
CA VAL A 35 -2.30 10.51 14.07
C VAL A 35 -3.09 10.28 12.80
N ARG A 36 -3.32 9.02 12.45
CA ARG A 36 -3.96 8.60 11.20
C ARG A 36 -4.97 7.52 11.51
N ALA A 37 -6.07 7.48 10.78
CA ALA A 37 -7.03 6.39 10.85
C ALA A 37 -7.52 6.05 9.45
N GLY A 38 -7.98 4.84 9.27
CA GLY A 38 -8.57 4.43 8.01
C GLY A 38 -9.47 3.23 8.16
N TRP A 39 -10.22 2.99 7.09
CA TRP A 39 -11.21 1.94 7.00
C TRP A 39 -11.31 1.45 5.56
N ASP A 40 -11.47 0.14 5.38
CA ASP A 40 -11.82 -0.47 4.12
C ASP A 40 -12.80 -1.64 4.34
N SER A 41 -13.56 -1.99 3.31
CA SER A 41 -14.41 -3.18 3.33
C SER A 41 -14.53 -3.77 1.93
N SER A 42 -15.08 -4.98 1.82
CA SER A 42 -15.23 -5.70 0.57
C SER A 42 -16.66 -6.22 0.44
N TYR A 43 -17.35 -5.80 -0.61
CA TYR A 43 -18.74 -6.16 -0.90
C TYR A 43 -18.81 -7.01 -2.17
N LYS A 44 -19.41 -8.20 -2.07
CA LYS A 44 -19.68 -9.04 -3.25
C LYS A 44 -21.00 -8.61 -3.88
N LEU A 45 -20.95 -8.10 -5.11
CA LEU A 45 -22.09 -7.62 -5.89
C LEU A 45 -22.22 -8.50 -7.15
N GLY A 46 -22.73 -9.72 -6.98
CA GLY A 46 -22.79 -10.71 -8.07
C GLY A 46 -21.38 -11.14 -8.52
N PRO A 47 -21.01 -10.97 -9.80
CA PRO A 47 -19.69 -11.38 -10.33
C PRO A 47 -18.58 -10.36 -10.03
N VAL A 48 -18.90 -9.24 -9.40
CA VAL A 48 -17.91 -8.21 -9.05
C VAL A 48 -17.79 -8.04 -7.54
N ARG A 49 -16.62 -7.58 -7.12
CA ARG A 49 -16.27 -7.22 -5.76
C ARG A 49 -15.96 -5.74 -5.71
N PHE A 50 -16.70 -5.00 -4.89
CA PHE A 50 -16.49 -3.58 -4.65
C PHE A 50 -15.74 -3.37 -3.34
N ILE A 51 -14.66 -2.59 -3.39
CA ILE A 51 -13.74 -2.38 -2.27
C ILE A 51 -13.55 -0.87 -2.07
N PRO A 52 -14.40 -0.22 -1.25
CA PRO A 52 -14.19 1.16 -0.85
C PRO A 52 -13.16 1.27 0.28
N SER A 53 -12.47 2.40 0.35
CA SER A 53 -11.61 2.76 1.47
C SER A 53 -11.67 4.26 1.80
N LEU A 54 -11.40 4.58 3.05
CA LEU A 54 -11.31 5.93 3.60
C LEU A 54 -10.09 6.04 4.50
N GLN A 55 -9.46 7.21 4.50
CA GLN A 55 -8.35 7.56 5.37
C GLN A 55 -8.46 9.01 5.83
N ILE A 56 -8.10 9.25 7.08
CA ILE A 56 -7.99 10.58 7.67
C ILE A 56 -6.66 10.72 8.41
N ALA A 57 -6.19 11.95 8.55
CA ALA A 57 -5.03 12.23 9.38
C ALA A 57 -5.11 13.60 10.09
N SER A 58 -4.44 13.71 11.23
CA SER A 58 -4.26 14.98 11.93
C SER A 58 -3.59 16.00 11.00
N GLY A 59 -4.05 17.26 11.05
CA GLY A 59 -3.79 18.27 10.00
C GLY A 59 -4.94 18.41 8.99
N GLY A 60 -5.97 17.56 9.10
CA GLY A 60 -7.22 17.65 8.33
C GLY A 60 -7.18 16.92 6.99
N PHE A 61 -6.21 16.02 6.78
CA PHE A 61 -6.19 15.17 5.60
C PHE A 61 -7.40 14.25 5.56
N VAL A 62 -7.99 14.14 4.38
CA VAL A 62 -9.05 13.20 4.06
C VAL A 62 -8.76 12.62 2.68
N GLY A 63 -8.74 11.29 2.59
CA GLY A 63 -8.55 10.53 1.37
C GLY A 63 -9.53 9.39 1.29
N GLY A 64 -9.87 8.98 0.08
CA GLY A 64 -10.70 7.80 -0.16
C GLY A 64 -10.38 7.18 -1.50
N SER A 65 -10.68 5.90 -1.63
CA SER A 65 -10.58 5.19 -2.89
C SER A 65 -11.68 4.17 -3.05
N ALA A 66 -11.89 3.73 -4.27
CA ALA A 66 -12.78 2.64 -4.57
C ALA A 66 -12.18 1.77 -5.67
N MET A 67 -12.33 0.46 -5.52
CA MET A 67 -11.89 -0.53 -6.49
C MET A 67 -13.03 -1.49 -6.82
N VAL A 68 -13.13 -1.88 -8.08
CA VAL A 68 -14.00 -2.94 -8.55
C VAL A 68 -13.12 -4.03 -9.14
N GLU A 69 -13.36 -5.28 -8.74
CA GLU A 69 -12.66 -6.45 -9.24
C GLU A 69 -13.67 -7.50 -9.72
N THR A 70 -13.33 -8.27 -10.75
CA THR A 70 -14.10 -9.43 -11.19
C THR A 70 -13.19 -10.64 -11.41
N GLY A 71 -13.79 -11.82 -11.38
CA GLY A 71 -13.11 -13.10 -11.59
C GLY A 71 -12.54 -13.71 -10.31
N ASP A 72 -12.51 -15.05 -10.30
CA ASP A 72 -12.05 -15.84 -9.15
C ASP A 72 -10.58 -16.26 -9.35
N THR A 73 -10.34 -17.18 -10.29
CA THR A 73 -9.01 -17.70 -10.65
C THR A 73 -8.20 -16.68 -11.43
N TRP A 74 -8.64 -16.32 -12.63
CA TRP A 74 -8.17 -15.12 -13.32
C TRP A 74 -9.00 -13.95 -12.83
N PHE A 75 -8.35 -12.88 -12.43
CA PHE A 75 -9.05 -11.68 -12.00
C PHE A 75 -8.50 -10.44 -12.68
N ALA A 76 -9.36 -9.43 -12.75
CA ALA A 76 -9.02 -8.10 -13.21
C ALA A 76 -9.76 -7.07 -12.37
N GLY A 77 -9.15 -5.92 -12.15
CA GLY A 77 -9.75 -4.85 -11.38
C GLY A 77 -9.32 -3.47 -11.85
N VAL A 78 -10.17 -2.50 -11.52
CA VAL A 78 -9.94 -1.08 -11.77
C VAL A 78 -10.29 -0.30 -10.51
N GLY A 79 -9.60 0.81 -10.27
CA GLY A 79 -9.90 1.65 -9.12
C GLY A 79 -9.48 3.09 -9.32
N ALA A 80 -9.96 3.94 -8.42
CA ALA A 80 -9.57 5.34 -8.36
C ALA A 80 -9.52 5.82 -6.92
N GLY A 81 -8.62 6.77 -6.64
CA GLY A 81 -8.48 7.43 -5.35
C GLY A 81 -8.46 8.94 -5.48
N ARG A 82 -8.88 9.62 -4.41
CA ARG A 82 -8.93 11.08 -4.32
C ARG A 82 -8.63 11.52 -2.89
N THR A 83 -7.96 12.66 -2.77
CA THR A 83 -7.73 13.32 -1.48
C THR A 83 -8.18 14.78 -1.51
N ASN A 84 -8.23 15.40 -0.33
CA ASN A 84 -8.40 16.84 -0.18
C ASN A 84 -7.08 17.63 -0.33
N LEU A 85 -6.00 16.99 -0.81
CA LEU A 85 -4.66 17.57 -1.04
C LEU A 85 -3.95 18.13 0.20
N ARG A 86 -4.45 17.88 1.40
CA ARG A 86 -3.71 18.25 2.61
C ARG A 86 -2.53 17.30 2.83
N ASN A 87 -1.49 17.82 3.48
CA ASN A 87 -0.29 17.03 3.75
C ASN A 87 -0.58 15.87 4.70
N TYR A 88 0.02 14.71 4.42
CA TYR A 88 0.04 13.56 5.31
C TYR A 88 1.28 12.70 5.07
N ALA A 89 1.63 11.92 6.08
CA ALA A 89 2.70 10.92 5.99
C ALA A 89 2.20 9.72 5.18
N ASN A 90 2.45 9.74 3.86
CA ASN A 90 2.14 8.62 2.99
C ASN A 90 3.10 7.46 3.24
N LEU A 91 2.62 6.45 3.96
CA LEU A 91 3.38 5.24 4.23
C LEU A 91 3.00 4.09 3.29
N ASN A 92 2.07 4.30 2.35
CA ASN A 92 1.70 3.28 1.37
C ASN A 92 2.62 3.28 0.14
N PHE A 93 3.42 4.34 -0.05
CA PHE A 93 4.37 4.55 -1.16
C PHE A 93 3.76 4.69 -2.56
N ASP A 94 2.44 4.51 -2.67
CA ASP A 94 1.66 4.76 -3.86
C ASP A 94 0.99 6.14 -3.86
N PRO A 95 0.81 6.78 -5.02
CA PRO A 95 -0.03 7.97 -5.14
C PRO A 95 -1.47 7.68 -4.69
N ASN A 96 -2.07 8.60 -3.94
CA ASN A 96 -3.45 8.44 -3.45
C ASN A 96 -4.49 9.05 -4.38
N ASP A 97 -4.17 10.17 -5.04
CA ASP A 97 -4.95 10.69 -6.17
C ASP A 97 -4.52 9.97 -7.44
N ALA A 98 -5.09 8.77 -7.66
CA ALA A 98 -4.64 7.87 -8.71
C ALA A 98 -5.79 7.19 -9.45
N TRP A 99 -5.48 6.67 -10.64
CA TRP A 99 -6.19 5.51 -11.18
C TRP A 99 -5.35 4.25 -10.94
N MET A 100 -6.04 3.12 -10.84
CA MET A 100 -5.45 1.82 -10.57
C MET A 100 -5.97 0.78 -11.55
N LEU A 101 -5.08 -0.08 -12.02
CA LEU A 101 -5.42 -1.30 -12.74
C LEU A 101 -4.79 -2.48 -12.01
N SER A 102 -5.49 -3.60 -11.92
CA SER A 102 -4.94 -4.84 -11.40
C SER A 102 -5.38 -6.04 -12.22
N GLY A 103 -4.59 -7.10 -12.14
CA GLY A 103 -5.00 -8.39 -12.65
C GLY A 103 -4.02 -9.46 -12.23
N GLY A 104 -4.44 -10.71 -12.31
CA GLY A 104 -3.59 -11.79 -11.86
C GLY A 104 -4.25 -13.15 -11.89
N TYR A 105 -3.54 -14.09 -11.30
CA TYR A 105 -3.94 -15.48 -11.17
C TYR A 105 -3.94 -15.89 -9.71
N ARG A 106 -4.96 -16.66 -9.31
CA ARG A 106 -5.08 -17.30 -8.01
C ARG A 106 -5.11 -18.81 -8.21
N TRP A 107 -4.14 -19.50 -7.63
CA TRP A 107 -4.12 -20.96 -7.55
C TRP A 107 -4.90 -21.42 -6.31
N ALA A 108 -4.89 -22.73 -6.06
CA ALA A 108 -5.34 -23.29 -4.78
C ALA A 108 -4.45 -22.79 -3.61
N ASP A 109 -4.89 -23.04 -2.38
CA ASP A 109 -4.11 -22.81 -1.15
C ASP A 109 -3.65 -21.36 -0.94
N ASN A 110 -4.46 -20.38 -1.37
CA ASN A 110 -4.18 -18.95 -1.26
C ASN A 110 -2.89 -18.49 -1.96
N GLN A 111 -2.36 -19.28 -2.90
CA GLN A 111 -1.26 -18.86 -3.76
C GLN A 111 -1.78 -17.91 -4.85
N SER A 112 -1.06 -16.82 -5.13
CA SER A 112 -1.47 -15.85 -6.15
C SER A 112 -0.30 -15.07 -6.73
N LEU A 113 -0.45 -14.66 -8.00
CA LEU A 113 0.44 -13.73 -8.68
C LEU A 113 -0.42 -12.58 -9.22
N ALA A 114 -0.06 -11.35 -8.89
CA ALA A 114 -0.82 -10.17 -9.28
C ALA A 114 0.10 -9.08 -9.83
N LEU A 115 -0.36 -8.41 -10.88
CA LEU A 115 0.19 -7.14 -11.34
C LEU A 115 -0.75 -6.03 -10.90
N GLN A 116 -0.20 -4.93 -10.39
CA GLN A 116 -0.95 -3.71 -10.10
C GLN A 116 -0.21 -2.50 -10.68
N VAL A 117 -0.95 -1.62 -11.34
CA VAL A 117 -0.47 -0.32 -11.80
C VAL A 117 -1.19 0.75 -11.00
N VAL A 118 -0.44 1.66 -10.41
CA VAL A 118 -0.96 2.85 -9.73
C VAL A 118 -0.31 4.07 -10.37
N ARG A 119 -1.12 4.96 -10.93
CA ARG A 119 -0.62 6.18 -11.57
C ARG A 119 -1.36 7.38 -11.02
N ASP A 120 -0.59 8.36 -10.55
CA ASP A 120 -1.14 9.66 -10.18
C ASP A 120 -1.88 10.24 -11.40
N ASN A 121 -3.07 10.77 -11.17
CA ASN A 121 -3.91 11.34 -12.23
C ASN A 121 -4.38 12.75 -11.86
N ARG A 122 -3.63 13.42 -11.00
CA ARG A 122 -3.91 14.76 -10.52
C ARG A 122 -2.65 15.63 -10.53
N LEU A 123 -1.89 15.65 -9.44
CA LEU A 123 -0.80 16.62 -9.28
C LEU A 123 0.47 16.21 -10.01
N ASN A 124 0.71 14.91 -10.19
CA ASN A 124 1.96 14.41 -10.75
C ASN A 124 1.71 13.28 -11.76
N PRO A 125 1.02 13.53 -12.89
CA PRO A 125 0.59 12.48 -13.82
C PRO A 125 1.71 11.66 -14.48
N ASN A 126 2.96 12.07 -14.27
CA ASN A 126 4.18 11.35 -14.62
C ASN A 126 4.57 10.25 -13.62
N GLN A 127 4.04 10.29 -12.39
CA GLN A 127 4.36 9.33 -11.33
C GLN A 127 3.52 8.05 -11.47
N GLN A 128 4.22 6.92 -11.56
CA GLN A 128 3.64 5.61 -11.70
C GLN A 128 4.45 4.57 -10.92
N ASN A 129 3.73 3.72 -10.20
CA ASN A 129 4.23 2.49 -9.60
C ASN A 129 3.60 1.29 -10.28
N VAL A 130 4.41 0.26 -10.53
CA VAL A 130 3.96 -1.05 -11.01
C VAL A 130 4.45 -2.09 -10.02
N HIS A 131 3.53 -2.86 -9.46
CA HIS A 131 3.81 -3.93 -8.51
C HIS A 131 3.62 -5.28 -9.18
N LEU A 132 4.58 -6.19 -8.98
CA LEU A 132 4.42 -7.61 -9.22
C LEU A 132 4.44 -8.31 -7.86
N VAL A 133 3.26 -8.75 -7.42
CA VAL A 133 3.05 -9.34 -6.10
C VAL A 133 2.86 -10.84 -6.24
N TYR A 134 3.74 -11.61 -5.62
CA TYR A 134 3.61 -13.05 -5.49
C TYR A 134 3.34 -13.43 -4.02
N ARG A 135 2.35 -14.28 -3.80
CA ARG A 135 2.00 -14.83 -2.49
C ARG A 135 1.97 -16.34 -2.59
N THR A 136 2.58 -17.01 -1.63
CA THR A 136 2.62 -18.47 -1.58
C THR A 136 2.53 -18.96 -0.14
N PRO A 137 1.83 -20.08 0.11
CA PRO A 137 2.05 -20.83 1.34
C PRO A 137 3.49 -21.36 1.37
N VAL A 138 4.05 -21.52 2.56
CA VAL A 138 5.40 -22.10 2.76
C VAL A 138 5.32 -23.36 3.61
N ASN A 139 4.84 -23.23 4.85
CA ASN A 139 4.72 -24.34 5.80
C ASN A 139 3.42 -24.22 6.59
N GLY A 140 2.51 -25.19 6.45
CA GLY A 140 1.21 -25.16 7.14
C GLY A 140 0.43 -23.88 6.79
N SER A 141 0.16 -23.06 7.80
CA SER A 141 -0.56 -21.79 7.69
C SER A 141 0.34 -20.56 7.43
N ASP A 142 1.65 -20.77 7.30
CA ASP A 142 2.60 -19.68 7.03
C ASP A 142 2.49 -19.18 5.59
N ARG A 143 2.76 -17.89 5.38
CA ARG A 143 2.70 -17.26 4.06
C ARG A 143 3.92 -16.39 3.79
N LEU A 144 4.50 -16.55 2.61
CA LEU A 144 5.48 -15.63 2.05
C LEU A 144 4.80 -14.68 1.06
N THR A 145 5.13 -13.40 1.14
CA THR A 145 4.74 -12.37 0.17
C THR A 145 5.99 -11.69 -0.38
N LEU A 146 6.10 -11.67 -1.71
CA LEU A 146 7.11 -10.92 -2.45
C LEU A 146 6.41 -9.84 -3.26
N ASP A 147 6.95 -8.63 -3.26
CA ASP A 147 6.44 -7.50 -4.05
C ASP A 147 7.63 -6.78 -4.70
N LEU A 148 7.74 -6.93 -6.02
CA LEU A 148 8.69 -6.20 -6.84
C LEU A 148 8.01 -4.93 -7.35
N LEU A 149 8.57 -3.78 -6.97
CA LEU A 149 8.11 -2.47 -7.39
C LEU A 149 8.97 -1.96 -8.55
N GLN A 150 8.35 -1.52 -9.64
CA GLN A 150 8.95 -0.61 -10.62
C GLN A 150 8.33 0.77 -10.48
N LYS A 151 9.17 1.77 -10.16
CA LYS A 151 8.78 3.17 -10.01
C LYS A 151 9.29 4.00 -11.19
N LYS A 152 8.42 4.81 -11.79
CA LYS A 152 8.75 5.77 -12.86
C LYS A 152 8.11 7.12 -12.56
N GLY A 153 8.83 8.20 -12.85
CA GLY A 153 8.33 9.55 -12.61
C GLY A 153 9.42 10.60 -12.70
N LEU A 154 9.18 11.74 -12.04
CA LEU A 154 10.13 12.84 -11.94
C LEU A 154 10.45 13.07 -10.46
N VAL A 155 11.73 13.28 -10.14
CA VAL A 155 12.20 13.74 -8.84
C VAL A 155 13.03 15.00 -9.08
N GLY A 156 12.58 16.14 -8.55
CA GLY A 156 13.22 17.43 -8.82
C GLY A 156 13.30 17.77 -10.32
N GLY A 157 12.29 17.37 -11.10
CA GLY A 157 12.26 17.56 -12.57
C GLY A 157 13.10 16.55 -13.37
N VAL A 158 13.87 15.67 -12.71
CA VAL A 158 14.70 14.66 -13.38
C VAL A 158 13.93 13.34 -13.52
N PRO A 159 13.87 12.74 -14.72
CA PRO A 159 13.27 11.42 -14.91
C PRO A 159 13.95 10.33 -14.09
N ILE A 160 13.13 9.47 -13.47
CA ILE A 160 13.59 8.32 -12.71
C ILE A 160 12.95 7.04 -13.24
N SER A 161 13.71 5.95 -13.13
CA SER A 161 13.23 4.58 -13.23
C SER A 161 13.98 3.76 -12.19
N ARG A 162 13.25 3.18 -11.23
CA ARG A 162 13.84 2.47 -10.08
C ARG A 162 13.11 1.18 -9.78
N PHE A 163 13.80 0.28 -9.12
CA PHE A 163 13.24 -0.96 -8.61
C PHE A 163 13.32 -1.00 -7.09
N GLY A 164 12.19 -1.29 -6.45
CA GLY A 164 12.08 -1.57 -5.02
C GLY A 164 11.69 -3.03 -4.80
N LEU A 165 11.90 -3.50 -3.57
CA LEU A 165 11.54 -4.86 -3.18
C LEU A 165 10.94 -4.86 -1.79
N SER A 166 9.87 -5.61 -1.61
CA SER A 166 9.35 -5.95 -0.29
C SER A 166 9.23 -7.46 -0.14
N VAL A 167 9.64 -7.94 1.04
CA VAL A 167 9.54 -9.34 1.46
C VAL A 167 8.79 -9.38 2.79
N GLY A 168 7.73 -10.17 2.86
CA GLY A 168 6.94 -10.38 4.08
C GLY A 168 6.81 -11.86 4.38
N TYR A 169 6.97 -12.22 5.65
CA TYR A 169 6.70 -13.56 6.17
C TYR A 169 5.65 -13.46 7.28
N ASP A 170 4.54 -14.17 7.10
CA ASP A 170 3.43 -14.22 8.04
C ASP A 170 3.35 -15.62 8.67
N TRP A 171 3.44 -15.67 9.99
CA TRP A 171 2.97 -16.78 10.81
C TRP A 171 1.50 -16.54 11.21
N PRO A 172 0.79 -17.52 11.79
CA PRO A 172 -0.58 -17.33 12.25
C PRO A 172 -0.76 -16.14 13.21
N SER A 173 0.15 -15.99 14.17
CA SER A 173 0.06 -14.95 15.20
C SER A 173 1.04 -13.80 15.03
N TYR A 174 2.00 -13.89 14.12
CA TYR A 174 3.06 -12.88 13.99
C TYR A 174 3.39 -12.59 12.53
N PHE A 175 4.00 -11.44 12.26
CA PHE A 175 4.56 -11.17 10.95
C PHE A 175 5.83 -10.32 11.03
N VAL A 176 6.66 -10.46 10.00
CA VAL A 176 7.80 -9.60 9.72
C VAL A 176 7.76 -9.19 8.26
N ARG A 177 8.06 -7.92 7.98
CA ARG A 177 8.17 -7.40 6.62
C ARG A 177 9.37 -6.46 6.52
N VAL A 178 10.14 -6.60 5.44
CA VAL A 178 11.21 -5.69 5.07
C VAL A 178 10.89 -5.12 3.69
N ALA A 179 11.03 -3.82 3.52
CA ALA A 179 10.82 -3.15 2.24
C ALA A 179 11.93 -2.13 1.96
N TRP A 180 12.47 -2.18 0.75
CA TRP A 180 13.35 -1.16 0.19
C TRP A 180 12.59 -0.39 -0.90
N ASP A 181 12.40 0.91 -0.68
CA ASP A 181 11.79 1.81 -1.65
C ASP A 181 12.78 2.93 -2.01
N PRO A 182 13.41 2.87 -3.20
CA PRO A 182 14.25 3.96 -3.68
C PRO A 182 13.39 5.18 -4.04
N GLN A 183 13.89 6.37 -3.73
CA GLN A 183 13.20 7.64 -4.01
C GLN A 183 11.76 7.59 -3.46
N VAL A 184 11.65 7.30 -2.16
CA VAL A 184 10.40 7.08 -1.44
C VAL A 184 9.45 8.26 -1.66
N ASN A 185 8.19 7.97 -1.99
CA ASN A 185 7.19 8.98 -2.34
C ASN A 185 7.67 10.02 -3.38
N PHE A 186 8.50 9.61 -4.34
CA PHE A 186 9.10 10.48 -5.38
C PHE A 186 9.94 11.64 -4.81
N THR A 187 10.60 11.40 -3.68
CA THR A 187 11.58 12.32 -3.09
C THR A 187 13.01 11.90 -3.45
N ALA A 188 14.00 12.71 -3.04
CA ALA A 188 15.42 12.37 -3.20
C ALA A 188 15.93 11.35 -2.17
N GLN A 189 15.10 10.88 -1.23
CA GLN A 189 15.49 9.95 -0.19
C GLN A 189 15.09 8.52 -0.56
N ASP A 190 15.94 7.57 -0.21
CA ASP A 190 15.57 6.15 -0.23
C ASP A 190 15.08 5.73 1.16
N MET A 191 14.26 4.69 1.23
CA MET A 191 13.74 4.16 2.50
C MET A 191 13.94 2.65 2.61
N LEU A 192 14.56 2.23 3.71
CA LEU A 192 14.45 0.88 4.24
C LEU A 192 13.41 0.88 5.37
N ARG A 193 12.40 0.01 5.26
CA ARG A 193 11.38 -0.17 6.30
C ARG A 193 11.40 -1.59 6.82
N LEU A 194 11.53 -1.72 8.13
CA LEU A 194 11.23 -2.93 8.88
C LEU A 194 9.87 -2.78 9.55
N SER A 195 9.03 -3.81 9.47
CA SER A 195 7.74 -3.88 10.15
C SER A 195 7.59 -5.23 10.83
N VAL A 196 7.13 -5.20 12.07
CA VAL A 196 6.84 -6.39 12.88
C VAL A 196 5.50 -6.21 13.55
N GLY A 197 4.80 -7.30 13.85
CA GLY A 197 3.55 -7.22 14.58
C GLY A 197 3.00 -8.57 15.01
N THR A 198 1.94 -8.50 15.81
CA THR A 198 1.23 -9.65 16.36
C THR A 198 -0.26 -9.58 16.02
N ARG A 199 -0.93 -10.72 15.99
CA ARG A 199 -2.37 -10.91 15.81
C ARG A 199 -2.93 -11.55 17.07
N PHE A 200 -4.01 -10.97 17.60
CA PHE A 200 -4.67 -11.38 18.84
C PHE A 200 -6.18 -11.31 18.70
#